data_AF-A0A4D7BLW5-F1
#
_entry.id   AF-A0A4D7BLW5-F1
#
_cell.length_a   1.000
_cell.length_b   1.000
_cell.length_c   1.000
_cell.angle_alpha   90.00
_cell.angle_beta   90.00
_cell.angle_gamma   90.00
#
_symmetry.space_group_name_H-M   'P 1'
#
loop_
_entity.id
_entity.type
_entity.pdbx_description
1 polymer ?
#
loop_
_entity_poly.entity_id
_entity_poly.type
_entity_poly.pdbx_seq_one_letter_code
_entity_poly.pdbx_strand_id
1 'polypeptide(L)'
;MAFKNALFAAFAAIAMAGSIASSAPAMAQTDRDGLQRWINVVNQTGVEIREFYMTDVDTRGWGDDRLGQDTIDSGDSMRVMPTRRQRERGYCQFDMLVVFSNNARVERRGVNLCSTTNLVCVSTRQCRAQ
;
A
#
# COMPACT_ATOMS: atom_id res chain seq x y z
N MET A 1 71.34 16.05 14.59
CA MET A 1 70.54 15.09 13.79
C MET A 1 69.81 15.88 12.72
N ALA A 2 70.20 15.70 11.46
CA ALA A 2 69.64 16.40 10.31
C ALA A 2 68.51 15.56 9.68
N PHE A 3 67.36 16.17 9.38
CA PHE A 3 66.32 15.54 8.56
C PHE A 3 66.29 16.16 7.17
N LYS A 4 66.34 15.26 6.18
CA LYS A 4 66.62 15.48 4.75
C LYS A 4 65.39 15.99 3.96
N ASN A 5 65.73 16.62 2.84
CA ASN A 5 64.89 17.27 1.84
C ASN A 5 63.92 16.38 1.03
N ALA A 6 62.99 17.10 0.37
CA ALA A 6 62.53 16.96 -1.02
C ALA A 6 61.22 16.21 -1.33
N LEU A 7 60.20 17.02 -1.69
CA LEU A 7 59.37 17.06 -2.92
C LEU A 7 58.89 15.75 -3.60
N PHE A 8 57.82 15.92 -4.41
CA PHE A 8 57.06 14.97 -5.24
C PHE A 8 55.88 14.30 -4.50
N ALA A 9 54.62 14.32 -4.95
CA ALA A 9 53.98 14.90 -6.13
C ALA A 9 52.47 15.04 -5.82
N ALA A 10 51.84 16.10 -6.33
CA ALA A 10 50.40 16.22 -6.38
C ALA A 10 49.85 15.26 -7.46
N PHE A 11 49.03 14.28 -7.06
CA PHE A 11 48.14 13.58 -7.96
C PHE A 11 46.71 13.80 -7.49
N ALA A 12 46.06 14.81 -8.09
CA ALA A 12 44.62 14.90 -8.13
C ALA A 12 44.11 13.78 -9.05
N ALA A 13 43.41 12.80 -8.49
CA ALA A 13 42.62 11.85 -9.26
C ALA A 13 41.24 11.74 -8.60
N ILE A 14 40.36 12.68 -8.95
CA ILE A 14 38.91 12.54 -8.77
C ILE A 14 38.46 11.54 -9.84
N ALA A 15 38.17 10.30 -9.44
CA ALA A 15 37.40 9.37 -10.26
C ALA A 15 36.19 8.93 -9.42
N MET A 16 35.06 9.58 -9.67
CA MET A 16 33.75 9.19 -9.14
C MET A 16 33.42 7.79 -9.68
N ALA A 17 33.63 6.75 -8.87
CA ALA A 17 33.09 5.43 -9.16
C ALA A 17 31.59 5.45 -8.89
N GLY A 18 30.80 5.47 -9.97
CA GLY A 18 29.36 5.61 -9.97
C GLY A 18 28.65 4.54 -9.14
N SER A 19 27.73 4.99 -8.29
CA SER A 19 26.81 4.16 -7.53
C SER A 19 25.90 3.39 -8.50
N ILE A 20 26.02 2.07 -8.54
CA ILE A 20 25.10 1.20 -9.28
C ILE A 20 23.78 1.21 -8.49
N ALA A 21 22.79 1.97 -8.96
CA ALA A 21 21.44 1.92 -8.42
C ALA A 21 20.79 0.60 -8.85
N SER A 22 20.80 -0.41 -7.97
CA SER A 22 20.11 -1.68 -8.17
C SER A 22 18.60 -1.43 -8.16
N SER A 23 17.96 -1.42 -9.34
CA SER A 23 16.51 -1.50 -9.47
C SER A 23 16.06 -2.93 -9.13
N ALA A 24 15.82 -3.20 -7.85
CA ALA A 24 15.18 -4.44 -7.44
C ALA A 24 13.76 -4.48 -8.04
N PRO A 25 13.34 -5.61 -8.65
CA PRO A 25 11.97 -5.74 -9.13
C PRO A 25 11.01 -5.63 -7.94
N ALA A 26 9.96 -4.83 -8.09
CA ALA A 26 8.89 -4.72 -7.12
C ALA A 26 8.18 -6.07 -6.99
N MET A 27 8.63 -6.90 -6.05
CA MET A 27 7.95 -8.15 -5.71
C MET A 27 6.53 -7.81 -5.26
N ALA A 28 5.52 -8.40 -5.91
CA ALA A 28 4.17 -8.38 -5.40
C ALA A 28 4.20 -8.88 -3.94
N GLN A 29 3.64 -8.10 -3.01
CA GLN A 29 3.67 -8.44 -1.58
C GLN A 29 2.71 -9.60 -1.33
N THR A 30 3.26 -10.80 -1.36
CA THR A 30 2.59 -12.05 -0.99
C THR A 30 2.85 -12.35 0.49
N ASP A 31 1.87 -12.91 1.17
CA ASP A 31 1.99 -13.36 2.56
C ASP A 31 2.84 -14.65 2.66
N ARG A 32 3.23 -15.04 3.89
CA ARG A 32 4.14 -16.16 4.16
C ARG A 32 3.63 -17.50 3.64
N ASP A 33 2.32 -17.65 3.55
CA ASP A 33 1.63 -18.84 3.04
C ASP A 33 1.41 -18.80 1.52
N GLY A 34 1.99 -17.82 0.82
CA GLY A 34 1.84 -17.68 -0.63
C GLY A 34 0.50 -17.05 -1.05
N LEU A 35 -0.36 -16.70 -0.10
CA LEU A 35 -1.63 -16.04 -0.40
C LEU A 35 -1.46 -14.54 -0.44
N GLN A 36 -2.27 -13.93 -1.30
CA GLN A 36 -2.31 -12.49 -1.44
C GLN A 36 -3.50 -11.96 -0.66
N ARG A 37 -3.25 -11.04 0.28
CA ARG A 37 -4.30 -10.42 1.10
C ARG A 37 -4.25 -8.92 0.95
N TRP A 38 -4.51 -8.43 -0.26
CA TRP A 38 -4.65 -6.99 -0.54
C TRP A 38 -5.85 -6.75 -1.44
N ILE A 39 -6.38 -5.53 -1.40
CA ILE A 39 -7.44 -5.10 -2.30
C ILE A 39 -7.02 -3.80 -3.00
N ASN A 40 -7.29 -3.71 -4.29
CA ASN A 40 -7.20 -2.47 -5.05
C ASN A 40 -8.56 -1.78 -4.99
N VAL A 41 -8.62 -0.64 -4.31
CA VAL A 41 -9.83 0.16 -4.17
C VAL A 41 -9.89 1.12 -5.36
N VAL A 42 -10.90 0.98 -6.20
CA VAL A 42 -11.05 1.76 -7.44
C VAL A 42 -12.25 2.68 -7.30
N ASN A 43 -12.01 3.99 -7.41
CA ASN A 43 -13.05 4.99 -7.34
C ASN A 43 -13.52 5.38 -8.75
N GLN A 44 -14.59 4.77 -9.23
CA GLN A 44 -15.26 5.15 -10.49
C GLN A 44 -16.51 6.01 -10.23
N THR A 45 -16.61 6.58 -9.03
CA THR A 45 -17.66 7.55 -8.71
C THR A 45 -17.23 8.94 -9.14
N GLY A 46 -18.06 9.96 -8.90
CA GLY A 46 -17.67 11.38 -9.02
C GLY A 46 -17.32 12.03 -7.67
N VAL A 47 -17.04 11.25 -6.64
CA VAL A 47 -16.81 11.74 -5.26
C VAL A 47 -15.56 11.07 -4.69
N GLU A 48 -14.66 11.85 -4.12
CA GLU A 48 -13.44 11.36 -3.45
C GLU A 48 -13.76 10.33 -2.34
N ILE A 49 -12.99 9.26 -2.26
CA ILE A 49 -12.95 8.36 -1.10
C ILE A 49 -11.95 8.95 -0.11
N ARG A 50 -12.45 9.37 1.05
CA ARG A 50 -11.67 10.06 2.07
C ARG A 50 -11.13 9.12 3.14
N GLU A 51 -11.84 8.03 3.43
CA GLU A 51 -11.38 7.00 4.38
C GLU A 51 -11.71 5.61 3.84
N PHE A 52 -10.84 4.66 4.12
CA PHE A 52 -11.06 3.25 3.80
C PHE A 52 -10.62 2.37 4.96
N TYR A 53 -11.57 1.59 5.48
CA TYR A 53 -11.33 0.65 6.56
C TYR A 53 -11.39 -0.77 6.02
N MET A 54 -10.52 -1.65 6.52
CA MET A 54 -10.66 -3.10 6.34
C MET A 54 -10.29 -3.86 7.60
N THR A 55 -11.05 -4.89 7.92
CA THR A 55 -10.74 -5.78 9.03
C THR A 55 -11.04 -7.23 8.69
N ASP A 56 -10.30 -8.17 9.27
CA ASP A 56 -10.69 -9.58 9.18
C ASP A 56 -12.01 -9.81 9.94
N VAL A 57 -12.71 -10.90 9.63
CA VAL A 57 -14.05 -11.24 10.17
C VAL A 57 -14.11 -11.42 11.68
N ASP A 58 -12.99 -11.62 12.36
CA ASP A 58 -12.94 -11.82 13.81
C ASP A 58 -12.58 -10.53 14.56
N THR A 59 -12.21 -9.47 13.85
CA THR A 59 -11.93 -8.18 14.42
C THR A 59 -13.24 -7.42 14.64
N ARG A 60 -13.43 -6.92 15.86
CA ARG A 60 -14.61 -6.09 16.19
C ARG A 60 -14.35 -4.63 15.81
N GLY A 61 -15.35 -3.99 15.20
CA GLY A 61 -15.24 -2.60 14.75
C GLY A 61 -14.42 -2.46 13.46
N TRP A 62 -14.11 -1.22 13.06
CA TRP A 62 -13.46 -0.91 11.79
C TRP A 62 -11.94 -0.70 11.88
N GLY A 63 -11.41 -0.53 13.09
CA GLY A 63 -9.99 -0.21 13.30
C GLY A 63 -9.61 1.15 12.73
N ASP A 64 -8.35 1.27 12.34
CA ASP A 64 -7.78 2.50 11.79
C ASP A 64 -8.06 2.63 10.28
N ASP A 65 -8.18 3.87 9.81
CA ASP A 65 -8.18 4.16 8.38
C ASP A 65 -6.88 3.66 7.74
N ARG A 66 -7.03 3.02 6.58
CA ARG A 66 -5.93 2.42 5.84
C ARG A 66 -5.36 3.32 4.77
N LEU A 67 -6.01 4.45 4.46
CA LEU A 67 -5.46 5.50 3.59
C LEU A 67 -4.56 6.47 4.36
N GLY A 68 -4.87 6.71 5.64
CA GLY A 68 -4.02 7.50 6.53
C GLY A 68 -4.14 9.00 6.23
N GLN A 69 -3.16 9.54 5.51
CA GLN A 69 -3.20 10.95 5.04
C GLN A 69 -3.62 11.05 3.57
N ASP A 70 -3.66 9.93 2.86
CA ASP A 70 -4.01 9.89 1.45
C ASP A 70 -5.54 9.79 1.27
N THR A 71 -6.00 10.13 0.07
CA THR A 71 -7.38 9.94 -0.39
C THR A 71 -7.36 9.26 -1.77
N ILE A 72 -8.52 8.80 -2.25
CA ILE A 72 -8.64 8.24 -3.61
C ILE A 72 -9.63 9.11 -4.39
N ASP A 73 -9.08 9.94 -5.26
CA ASP A 73 -9.84 10.81 -6.14
C ASP A 73 -10.72 10.03 -7.14
N SER A 74 -11.68 10.72 -7.72
CA SER A 74 -12.53 10.18 -8.79
C SER A 74 -11.66 9.80 -10.00
N GLY A 75 -11.72 8.53 -10.40
CA GLY A 75 -10.93 7.97 -11.50
C GLY A 75 -9.68 7.23 -11.05
N ASP A 76 -9.28 7.40 -9.78
CA ASP A 76 -8.05 6.81 -9.25
C ASP A 76 -8.29 5.48 -8.54
N SER A 77 -7.18 4.82 -8.21
CA SER A 77 -7.18 3.60 -7.41
C SER A 77 -5.98 3.51 -6.49
N MET A 78 -6.16 2.84 -5.37
CA MET A 78 -5.09 2.60 -4.41
C MET A 78 -5.11 1.15 -3.94
N ARG A 79 -3.93 0.53 -3.91
CA ARG A 79 -3.73 -0.78 -3.29
C ARG A 79 -3.66 -0.61 -1.78
N VAL A 80 -4.55 -1.29 -1.07
CA VAL A 80 -4.63 -1.26 0.39
C VAL A 80 -4.34 -2.64 0.96
N MET A 81 -3.55 -2.66 2.04
CA MET A 81 -3.13 -3.87 2.75
C MET A 81 -3.76 -3.92 4.16
N PRO A 82 -4.17 -5.11 4.64
CA PRO A 82 -4.49 -5.33 6.04
C PRO A 82 -3.28 -5.04 6.93
N THR A 83 -3.56 -4.78 8.21
CA THR A 83 -2.51 -4.62 9.21
C THR A 83 -1.66 -5.88 9.32
N ARG A 84 -0.41 -5.74 9.79
CA ARG A 84 0.48 -6.88 10.00
C ARG A 84 -0.17 -7.97 10.88
N ARG A 85 -0.85 -7.55 11.96
CA ARG A 85 -1.54 -8.47 12.87
C ARG A 85 -2.63 -9.27 12.17
N GLN A 86 -3.43 -8.62 11.32
CA GLN A 86 -4.51 -9.30 10.59
C GLN A 86 -3.96 -10.29 9.57
N ARG A 87 -2.86 -9.96 8.89
CA ARG A 87 -2.18 -10.89 7.97
C ARG A 87 -1.63 -12.12 8.69
N GLU A 88 -0.99 -11.94 9.85
CA GLU A 88 -0.44 -13.03 10.66
C GLU A 88 -1.49 -14.04 11.14
N ARG A 89 -2.76 -13.64 11.20
CA ARG A 89 -3.86 -14.53 11.55
C ARG A 89 -4.35 -15.39 10.39
N GLY A 90 -4.00 -15.05 9.15
CA GLY A 90 -4.25 -15.90 7.98
C GLY A 90 -5.67 -15.92 7.42
N TYR A 91 -6.60 -15.09 7.91
CA TYR A 91 -7.97 -15.02 7.35
C TYR A 91 -7.94 -14.60 5.87
N CYS A 92 -8.89 -15.13 5.10
CA CYS A 92 -9.17 -14.66 3.73
C CYS A 92 -10.38 -13.72 3.68
N GLN A 93 -11.29 -13.85 4.64
CA GLN A 93 -12.53 -13.08 4.70
C GLN A 93 -12.29 -11.75 5.42
N PHE A 94 -12.61 -10.64 4.75
CA PHE A 94 -12.48 -9.30 5.26
C PHE A 94 -13.77 -8.50 5.08
N ASP A 95 -14.03 -7.65 6.06
CA ASP A 95 -15.03 -6.62 6.00
C ASP A 95 -14.38 -5.29 5.62
N MET A 96 -15.06 -4.50 4.80
CA MET A 96 -14.59 -3.21 4.30
C MET A 96 -15.65 -2.13 4.51
N LEU A 97 -15.20 -0.92 4.83
CA LEU A 97 -16.02 0.28 4.86
C LEU A 97 -15.34 1.36 4.03
N VAL A 98 -16.06 1.89 3.06
CA VAL A 98 -15.67 3.04 2.24
C VAL A 98 -16.41 4.27 2.75
N VAL A 99 -15.69 5.36 3.04
CA VAL A 99 -16.28 6.64 3.41
C VAL A 99 -15.89 7.69 2.38
N PHE A 100 -16.90 8.32 1.79
CA PHE A 100 -16.72 9.36 0.78
C PHE A 100 -16.66 10.75 1.41
N SER A 101 -16.09 11.73 0.71
CA SER A 101 -15.99 13.12 1.18
C SER A 101 -17.34 13.80 1.43
N ASN A 102 -18.42 13.30 0.82
CA ASN A 102 -19.80 13.74 1.07
C ASN A 102 -20.49 13.01 2.24
N ASN A 103 -19.75 12.29 3.08
CA ASN A 103 -20.21 11.47 4.22
C ASN A 103 -21.03 10.23 3.83
N ALA A 104 -21.15 9.89 2.55
CA ALA A 104 -21.74 8.60 2.17
C ALA A 104 -20.83 7.44 2.61
N ARG A 105 -21.46 6.30 2.92
CA ARG A 105 -20.78 5.13 3.46
C ARG A 105 -21.25 3.86 2.75
N VAL A 106 -20.31 3.01 2.38
CA VAL A 106 -20.61 1.70 1.78
C VAL A 106 -19.86 0.61 2.54
N GLU A 107 -20.62 -0.31 3.14
CA GLU A 107 -20.07 -1.48 3.80
C GLU A 107 -20.09 -2.68 2.84
N ARG A 108 -19.00 -3.45 2.82
CA ARG A 108 -18.90 -4.72 2.11
C ARG A 108 -18.33 -5.76 3.06
N ARG A 109 -19.18 -6.67 3.50
CA ARG A 109 -18.85 -7.73 4.45
C ARG A 109 -18.42 -9.01 3.74
N GLY A 110 -17.52 -9.78 4.36
CA GLY A 110 -17.16 -11.13 3.93
C GLY A 110 -16.51 -11.22 2.54
N VAL A 111 -15.73 -10.22 2.13
CA VAL A 111 -14.98 -10.23 0.88
C VAL A 111 -13.79 -11.18 1.01
N ASN A 112 -13.63 -12.10 0.05
CA ASN A 112 -12.53 -13.06 0.03
C ASN A 112 -11.29 -12.48 -0.66
N LEU A 113 -10.34 -11.94 0.10
CA LEU A 113 -9.11 -11.36 -0.44
C LEU A 113 -8.17 -12.37 -1.10
N CYS A 114 -8.32 -13.65 -0.78
CA CYS A 114 -7.49 -14.71 -1.38
C CYS A 114 -7.90 -15.02 -2.82
N SER A 115 -9.08 -14.55 -3.27
CA SER A 115 -9.58 -14.73 -4.63
C SER A 115 -9.98 -13.43 -5.34
N THR A 116 -10.16 -12.34 -4.59
CA THR A 116 -10.64 -11.05 -5.08
C THR A 116 -9.54 -10.01 -4.92
N THR A 117 -9.33 -9.21 -5.95
CA THR A 117 -8.27 -8.19 -5.95
C THR A 117 -8.77 -6.78 -6.17
N ASN A 118 -10.02 -6.59 -6.58
CA ASN A 118 -10.57 -5.25 -6.81
C ASN A 118 -11.84 -5.01 -5.98
N LEU A 119 -11.95 -3.82 -5.42
CA LEU A 119 -13.19 -3.25 -4.91
C LEU A 119 -13.51 -2.01 -5.73
N VAL A 120 -14.46 -2.13 -6.65
CA VAL A 120 -14.82 -1.05 -7.59
C VAL A 120 -16.08 -0.35 -7.11
N CYS A 121 -15.97 0.95 -6.78
CA CYS A 121 -17.09 1.81 -6.41
C CYS A 121 -17.58 2.57 -7.64
N VAL A 122 -18.79 2.26 -8.12
CA VAL A 122 -19.43 2.92 -9.28
C VAL A 122 -20.41 4.02 -8.87
N SER A 123 -20.83 4.02 -7.60
CA SER A 123 -21.55 5.12 -6.96
C SER A 123 -21.24 5.14 -5.47
N THR A 124 -21.60 6.23 -4.80
CA THR A 124 -21.47 6.37 -3.34
C THR A 124 -22.38 5.45 -2.52
N ARG A 125 -23.15 4.58 -3.19
CA ARG A 125 -24.00 3.54 -2.58
C ARG A 125 -23.63 2.13 -3.02
N GLN A 126 -22.73 1.98 -3.99
CA GLN A 126 -22.45 0.69 -4.60
C GLN A 126 -20.97 0.52 -4.90
N CYS A 127 -20.34 -0.36 -4.11
CA CYS A 127 -19.02 -0.90 -4.38
C CYS A 127 -19.13 -2.41 -4.59
N ARG A 128 -18.41 -2.98 -5.56
CA ARG A 128 -18.43 -4.40 -5.94
C ARG A 128 -17.05 -5.02 -5.84
N ALA A 129 -16.97 -6.18 -5.19
CA ALA A 129 -15.75 -6.95 -5.05
C ALA A 129 -15.65 -7.86 -6.29
N GLN A 130 -14.51 -7.83 -6.97
CA GLN A 130 -14.23 -8.57 -8.20
C GLN A 130 -12.89 -9.31 -8.10
#